data_AF-A0A1X0Q723-F1
#
_entry.id   AF-A0A1X0Q723-F1
#
_cell.length_a   1.000
_cell.length_b   1.000
_cell.length_c   1.000
_cell.angle_alpha   90.00
_cell.angle_beta   90.00
_cell.angle_gamma   90.00
#
_symmetry.space_group_name_H-M   'P 1'
#
loop_
_entity.id
_entity.type
_entity.pdbx_description
1 polymer ?
#
loop_
_entity_poly.entity_id
_entity_poly.type
_entity_poly.pdbx_seq_one_letter_code
_entity_poly.pdbx_strand_id
1 'polypeptide(L)'
;MIERIKENFRKNHRSLFMVENKDLTEKIYELYEMFRVCFGIESEVRKLIVKTNNLKYLNDLSLKQLGKTVDFLIIEQFTDLPPNTLLRFLETVAGKGFIILLSDELNLGNFNIRAIRMLKEKAFIVKDVFLLDKIMKSISYEKNFLIDNYNKELKLTEDQDKILKNIVKILKPNCKGFASILASRGRGKTVVLVS
;
A
#
# COMPACT_ATOMS: atom_id res chain seq x y z
N MET A 1 11.20 -13.29 5.82
CA MET A 1 10.53 -12.42 4.82
C MET A 1 9.03 -12.73 4.73
N ILE A 2 8.66 -13.96 4.36
CA ILE A 2 7.25 -14.39 4.20
C ILE A 2 6.38 -14.09 5.42
N GLU A 3 6.81 -14.51 6.62
CA GLU A 3 6.03 -14.28 7.84
C GLU A 3 5.73 -12.80 8.09
N ARG A 4 6.69 -11.91 7.79
CA ARG A 4 6.48 -10.46 7.90
C ARG A 4 5.48 -9.95 6.86
N ILE A 5 5.46 -10.52 5.66
CA ILE A 5 4.46 -10.19 4.63
C ILE A 5 3.07 -10.70 5.07
N LYS A 6 2.95 -11.93 5.57
CA LYS A 6 1.71 -12.49 6.14
C LYS A 6 1.20 -11.62 7.27
N GLU A 7 2.08 -11.21 8.18
CA GLU A 7 1.74 -10.32 9.29
C GLU A 7 1.23 -8.97 8.78
N ASN A 8 1.89 -8.39 7.78
CA ASN A 8 1.43 -7.15 7.15
C ASN A 8 0.02 -7.31 6.57
N PHE A 9 -0.26 -8.40 5.85
CA PHE A 9 -1.60 -8.69 5.34
C PHE A 9 -2.64 -8.82 6.47
N ARG A 10 -2.33 -9.56 7.54
CA ARG A 10 -3.21 -9.72 8.71
C ARG A 10 -3.51 -8.38 9.39
N LYS A 11 -2.51 -7.50 9.53
CA LYS A 11 -2.64 -6.19 10.18
C LYS A 11 -3.10 -5.07 9.24
N ASN A 12 -3.48 -5.39 8.00
CA ASN A 12 -3.87 -4.41 6.99
C ASN A 12 -2.76 -3.36 6.69
N HIS A 13 -1.50 -3.76 6.80
CA HIS A 13 -0.33 -2.94 6.50
C HIS A 13 0.16 -3.12 5.07
N ARG A 14 0.88 -2.12 4.55
CA ARG A 14 1.53 -2.15 3.22
C ARG A 14 2.87 -2.88 3.30
N SER A 15 3.24 -3.58 2.24
CA SER A 15 4.58 -4.17 2.12
C SER A 15 5.42 -3.39 1.12
N LEU A 16 6.55 -2.87 1.59
CA LEU A 16 7.50 -2.08 0.80
C LEU A 16 8.67 -2.96 0.34
N PHE A 17 8.96 -2.96 -0.94
CA PHE A 17 10.06 -3.67 -1.57
C PHE A 17 11.01 -2.67 -2.22
N MET A 18 12.31 -2.92 -2.07
CA MET A 18 13.36 -2.22 -2.81
C MET A 18 14.07 -3.24 -3.67
N VAL A 19 14.12 -2.96 -4.97
CA VAL A 19 14.69 -3.86 -5.97
C VAL A 19 15.60 -3.11 -6.93
N GLU A 20 16.61 -3.83 -7.42
CA GLU A 20 17.61 -3.29 -8.36
C GLU A 20 17.28 -3.66 -9.81
N ASN A 21 16.54 -4.75 -10.03
CA ASN A 21 16.18 -5.24 -11.35
C ASN A 21 14.67 -5.12 -11.58
N LYS A 22 14.30 -4.65 -12.77
CA LYS A 22 12.92 -4.59 -13.26
C LYS A 22 12.26 -5.97 -13.35
N ASP A 23 13.00 -7.03 -13.65
CA ASP A 23 12.47 -8.40 -13.73
C ASP A 23 11.90 -8.87 -12.38
N LEU A 24 12.46 -8.37 -11.28
CA LEU A 24 11.95 -8.66 -9.93
C LEU A 24 10.56 -8.07 -9.69
N THR A 25 10.18 -7.03 -10.45
CA THR A 25 8.87 -6.39 -10.28
C THR A 25 7.72 -7.30 -10.72
N GLU A 26 7.92 -8.09 -11.78
CA GLU A 26 6.95 -9.07 -12.26
C GLU A 26 6.79 -10.21 -11.25
N LYS A 27 7.90 -10.72 -10.73
CA LYS A 27 7.89 -11.77 -9.70
C LYS A 27 7.24 -11.31 -8.39
N ILE A 28 7.47 -10.07 -7.97
CA ILE A 28 6.79 -9.50 -6.79
C ILE A 28 5.29 -9.30 -7.08
N TYR A 29 4.90 -9.02 -8.31
CA TYR A 29 3.50 -8.96 -8.71
C TYR A 29 2.84 -10.35 -8.64
N GLU A 30 3.49 -11.40 -9.14
CA GLU A 30 3.02 -12.78 -8.99
C GLU A 30 2.87 -13.15 -7.51
N LEU A 31 3.87 -12.82 -6.69
CA LEU A 31 3.82 -13.01 -5.24
C LEU A 31 2.62 -12.28 -4.62
N TYR A 32 2.35 -11.05 -5.02
CA TYR A 32 1.21 -10.27 -4.54
C TYR A 32 -0.11 -10.98 -4.84
N GLU A 33 -0.31 -11.41 -6.08
CA GLU A 33 -1.50 -12.16 -6.51
C GLU A 33 -1.69 -13.45 -5.68
N MET A 34 -0.62 -14.20 -5.43
CA MET A 34 -0.70 -15.38 -4.57
C MET A 34 -1.18 -15.04 -3.16
N PHE A 35 -0.64 -13.98 -2.56
CA PHE A 35 -1.08 -13.53 -1.23
C PHE A 35 -2.54 -13.07 -1.24
N ARG A 36 -2.99 -12.32 -2.25
CA ARG A 36 -4.40 -11.90 -2.34
C ARG A 36 -5.34 -13.09 -2.33
N VAL A 37 -5.05 -14.11 -3.14
CA VAL A 37 -5.83 -15.34 -3.21
C VAL A 37 -5.82 -16.06 -1.86
N CYS A 38 -4.64 -16.20 -1.22
CA CYS A 38 -4.54 -16.81 0.11
C CYS A 38 -5.32 -16.07 1.21
N PHE A 39 -5.60 -14.78 1.01
CA PHE A 39 -6.33 -13.93 1.96
C PHE A 39 -7.76 -13.58 1.47
N GLY A 40 -8.29 -14.32 0.48
CA GLY A 40 -9.68 -14.18 0.01
C GLY A 40 -10.00 -12.84 -0.68
N ILE A 41 -9.00 -12.20 -1.29
CA ILE A 41 -9.18 -10.93 -2.02
C ILE A 41 -9.38 -11.23 -3.51
N GLU A 42 -10.61 -11.16 -4.00
CA GLU A 42 -11.00 -11.57 -5.35
C GLU A 42 -11.18 -10.42 -6.37
N SER A 43 -11.01 -9.17 -5.96
CA SER A 43 -11.20 -8.02 -6.86
C SER A 43 -10.10 -7.92 -7.93
N GLU A 44 -10.34 -7.16 -9.01
CA GLU A 44 -9.27 -6.79 -9.94
C GLU A 44 -8.18 -5.96 -9.24
N VAL A 45 -6.91 -6.14 -9.64
CA VAL A 45 -5.78 -5.37 -9.10
C VAL A 45 -5.74 -3.99 -9.75
N ARG A 46 -5.85 -2.93 -8.94
CA ARG A 46 -5.54 -1.58 -9.41
C ARG A 46 -4.04 -1.36 -9.33
N LYS A 47 -3.37 -1.32 -10.48
CA LYS A 47 -1.91 -1.12 -10.61
C LYS A 47 -1.57 0.31 -11.03
N LEU A 48 -0.57 0.91 -10.39
CA LEU A 48 0.02 2.19 -10.80
C LEU A 48 1.52 2.05 -11.01
N ILE A 49 2.00 2.47 -12.18
CA ILE A 49 3.41 2.52 -12.53
C ILE A 49 3.80 3.99 -12.73
N VAL A 50 4.79 4.45 -11.97
CA VAL A 50 5.30 5.82 -12.01
C VAL A 50 6.68 5.80 -12.67
N LYS A 51 6.82 6.50 -13.80
CA LYS A 51 8.10 6.70 -14.49
C LYS A 51 8.59 8.12 -14.26
N THR A 52 9.83 8.29 -13.82
CA THR A 52 10.39 9.56 -13.31
C THR A 52 11.02 10.45 -14.39
N ASN A 53 10.56 10.35 -15.64
CA ASN A 53 11.22 11.02 -16.76
C ASN A 53 11.00 12.56 -16.78
N ASN A 54 10.11 13.11 -15.94
CA ASN A 54 9.85 14.56 -15.85
C ASN A 54 9.19 14.98 -14.51
N LEU A 55 9.86 15.81 -13.71
CA LEU A 55 9.41 16.28 -12.39
C LEU A 55 8.08 17.06 -12.39
N LYS A 56 7.83 17.89 -13.41
CA LYS A 56 6.59 18.69 -13.47
C LYS A 56 5.38 17.79 -13.70
N TYR A 57 5.51 16.84 -14.63
CA TYR A 57 4.51 15.82 -14.89
C TYR A 57 4.24 14.95 -13.65
N LEU A 58 5.27 14.60 -12.90
CA LEU A 58 5.15 13.79 -11.68
C LEU A 58 4.37 14.50 -10.57
N ASN A 59 4.59 15.80 -10.40
CA ASN A 59 3.82 16.58 -9.43
C ASN A 59 2.33 16.61 -9.80
N ASP A 60 2.00 16.88 -11.07
CA ASP A 60 0.62 16.88 -11.57
C ASP A 60 -0.01 15.49 -11.47
N LEU A 61 0.74 14.44 -11.80
CA LEU A 61 0.30 13.06 -11.66
C LEU A 61 0.00 12.73 -10.19
N SER A 62 0.92 13.05 -9.27
CA SER A 62 0.73 12.81 -7.84
C SER A 62 -0.52 13.51 -7.29
N LEU A 63 -0.82 14.72 -7.77
CA LEU A 63 -2.02 15.47 -7.42
C LEU A 63 -3.28 14.80 -7.98
N LYS A 64 -3.24 14.31 -9.23
CA LYS A 64 -4.35 13.57 -9.85
C LYS A 64 -4.63 12.21 -9.22
N GLN A 65 -3.63 11.62 -8.54
CA GLN A 65 -3.82 10.38 -7.79
C GLN A 65 -4.38 10.62 -6.38
N LEU A 66 -4.46 11.86 -5.89
CA LEU A 66 -5.08 12.14 -4.61
C LEU A 66 -6.54 11.69 -4.60
N GLY A 67 -6.91 10.91 -3.57
CA GLY A 67 -8.25 10.34 -3.44
C GLY A 67 -8.47 9.04 -4.22
N LYS A 68 -7.51 8.63 -5.06
CA LYS A 68 -7.49 7.30 -5.67
C LYS A 68 -6.75 6.32 -4.78
N THR A 69 -7.23 5.08 -4.79
CA THR A 69 -6.61 3.98 -4.07
C THR A 69 -6.18 2.92 -5.08
N VAL A 70 -4.92 2.51 -5.00
CA VAL A 70 -4.31 1.45 -5.81
C VAL A 70 -3.84 0.32 -4.91
N ASP A 71 -3.76 -0.88 -5.45
CA ASP A 71 -3.40 -2.08 -4.71
C ASP A 71 -1.91 -2.42 -4.88
N PHE A 72 -1.35 -2.05 -6.04
CA PHE A 72 0.04 -2.32 -6.41
C PHE A 72 0.69 -1.08 -7.03
N LEU A 73 1.78 -0.60 -6.43
CA LEU A 73 2.52 0.58 -6.88
C LEU A 73 3.95 0.22 -7.26
N ILE A 74 4.38 0.65 -8.45
CA ILE A 74 5.77 0.61 -8.88
C ILE A 74 6.24 2.04 -9.12
N ILE A 75 7.36 2.44 -8.50
CA ILE A 75 8.05 3.70 -8.79
C ILE A 75 9.41 3.36 -9.39
N GLU A 76 9.57 3.68 -10.68
CA GLU A 76 10.86 3.62 -11.37
C GLU A 76 11.73 4.80 -10.90
N GLN A 77 13.03 4.57 -10.64
CA GLN A 77 14.04 5.55 -10.21
C GLN A 77 13.54 6.53 -9.14
N PHE A 78 13.07 5.99 -8.01
CA PHE A 78 12.45 6.79 -6.95
C PHE A 78 13.38 7.85 -6.32
N THR A 79 14.70 7.73 -6.51
CA THR A 79 15.73 8.66 -6.01
C THR A 79 15.53 10.08 -6.50
N ASP A 80 14.95 10.24 -7.68
CA ASP A 80 14.74 11.53 -8.33
C ASP A 80 13.46 12.22 -7.83
N LEU A 81 12.63 11.53 -7.04
CA LEU A 81 11.39 12.10 -6.52
C LEU A 81 11.63 12.99 -5.29
N PRO A 82 11.02 14.19 -5.25
CA PRO A 82 10.91 14.95 -4.02
C PRO A 82 10.18 14.12 -2.94
N PRO A 83 10.59 14.20 -1.66
CA PRO A 83 9.98 13.43 -0.58
C PRO A 83 8.45 13.58 -0.50
N ASN A 84 7.94 14.79 -0.68
CA ASN A 84 6.50 15.05 -0.65
C ASN A 84 5.74 14.34 -1.78
N THR A 85 6.33 14.26 -2.96
CA THR A 85 5.75 13.59 -4.13
C THR A 85 5.77 12.07 -3.93
N LEU A 86 6.87 11.53 -3.41
CA LEU A 86 6.97 10.12 -3.02
C LEU A 86 5.90 9.76 -1.98
N LEU A 87 5.76 10.55 -0.91
CA LEU A 87 4.77 10.30 0.14
C LEU A 87 3.34 10.25 -0.40
N ARG A 88 2.98 11.13 -1.35
CA ARG A 88 1.66 11.11 -1.99
C ARG A 88 1.41 9.79 -2.71
N PHE A 89 2.39 9.28 -3.47
CA PHE A 89 2.25 7.98 -4.11
C PHE A 89 2.12 6.84 -3.08
N LEU A 90 2.94 6.83 -2.03
CA LEU A 90 2.83 5.82 -0.97
C LEU A 90 1.45 5.84 -0.26
N GLU A 91 0.86 7.03 -0.11
CA GLU A 91 -0.47 7.19 0.50
C GLU A 91 -1.61 6.62 -0.36
N THR A 92 -1.46 6.61 -1.69
CA THR A 92 -2.47 6.06 -2.62
C THR A 92 -2.58 4.54 -2.53
N VAL A 93 -1.63 3.86 -1.88
CA VAL A 93 -1.64 2.40 -1.79
C VAL A 93 -2.57 1.95 -0.65
N ALA A 94 -3.47 1.01 -0.94
CA ALA A 94 -4.36 0.41 0.04
C ALA A 94 -3.61 -0.31 1.16
N GLY A 95 -4.29 -0.57 2.29
CA GLY A 95 -3.82 -1.60 3.23
C GLY A 95 -3.71 -2.96 2.53
N LYS A 96 -2.76 -3.80 2.96
CA LYS A 96 -2.37 -5.05 2.27
C LYS A 96 -1.75 -4.85 0.88
N GLY A 97 -1.61 -3.62 0.38
CA GLY A 97 -1.01 -3.33 -0.92
C GLY A 97 0.51 -3.46 -0.94
N PHE A 98 1.05 -3.68 -2.14
CA PHE A 98 2.49 -3.81 -2.38
C PHE A 98 3.05 -2.55 -3.04
N ILE A 99 4.24 -2.16 -2.60
CA ILE A 99 4.97 -1.00 -3.09
C ILE A 99 6.35 -1.45 -3.52
N ILE A 100 6.73 -1.16 -4.76
CA ILE A 100 8.06 -1.41 -5.29
C ILE A 100 8.75 -0.09 -5.57
N LEU A 101 9.91 0.10 -4.97
CA LEU A 101 10.84 1.18 -5.29
C LEU A 101 12.00 0.57 -6.08
N LEU A 102 12.08 0.93 -7.37
CA LEU A 102 13.19 0.56 -8.23
C LEU A 102 14.27 1.63 -8.12
N SER A 103 15.50 1.23 -7.86
CA SER A 103 16.65 2.14 -7.90
C SER A 103 17.88 1.40 -8.33
N ASP A 104 18.60 1.99 -9.27
CA ASP A 104 19.98 1.62 -9.53
C ASP A 104 20.81 2.11 -8.33
N GLU A 105 21.59 1.23 -7.68
CA GLU A 105 22.37 1.59 -6.48
C GLU A 105 23.36 2.76 -6.73
N LEU A 106 23.61 3.11 -7.99
CA LEU A 106 24.67 4.00 -8.45
C LEU A 106 24.39 5.52 -8.31
N ASN A 107 23.15 5.96 -8.05
CA ASN A 107 22.81 7.39 -8.04
C ASN A 107 22.18 7.87 -6.73
N LEU A 108 22.82 7.55 -5.60
CA LEU A 108 22.44 8.06 -4.28
C LEU A 108 23.13 9.41 -3.99
N GLY A 109 22.69 10.47 -4.65
CA GLY A 109 23.16 11.84 -4.34
C GLY A 109 22.93 12.23 -2.87
N ASN A 110 23.80 13.09 -2.33
CA ASN A 110 23.92 13.44 -0.90
C ASN A 110 22.63 13.96 -0.22
N PHE A 111 21.61 14.37 -0.97
CA PHE A 111 20.41 15.03 -0.40
C PHE A 111 19.35 14.04 0.14
N ASN A 112 19.33 12.78 -0.28
CA ASN A 112 18.28 11.81 0.09
C ASN A 112 18.73 10.65 1.00
N ILE A 113 19.99 10.65 1.47
CA ILE A 113 20.59 9.53 2.21
C ILE A 113 19.76 9.15 3.44
N ARG A 114 19.23 10.12 4.20
CA ARG A 114 18.44 9.83 5.41
C ARG A 114 17.10 9.17 5.09
N ALA A 115 16.35 9.70 4.13
CA ALA A 115 15.07 9.13 3.72
C ALA A 115 15.26 7.72 3.16
N ILE A 116 16.29 7.52 2.34
CA ILE A 116 16.62 6.22 1.75
C ILE A 116 17.05 5.23 2.81
N ARG A 117 17.85 5.65 3.80
CA ARG A 117 18.22 4.81 4.94
C ARG A 117 16.98 4.35 5.72
N MET A 118 16.06 5.27 6.03
CA MET A 118 14.81 4.91 6.72
C MET A 118 13.93 3.96 5.90
N LEU A 119 13.88 4.14 4.57
CA LEU A 119 13.17 3.22 3.69
C LEU A 119 13.84 1.84 3.66
N LYS A 120 15.17 1.77 3.56
CA LYS A 120 15.95 0.51 3.58
C LYS A 120 15.72 -0.28 4.87
N GLU A 121 15.60 0.39 6.02
CA GLU A 121 15.31 -0.26 7.31
C GLU A 121 13.91 -0.90 7.37
N LYS A 122 12.95 -0.39 6.59
CA LYS A 122 11.56 -0.88 6.57
C LYS A 122 11.26 -1.78 5.38
N ALA A 123 11.99 -1.63 4.29
CA ALA A 123 11.77 -2.36 3.05
C ALA A 123 12.20 -3.83 3.15
N PHE A 124 11.63 -4.66 2.28
CA PHE A 124 12.22 -5.93 1.87
C PHE A 124 13.19 -5.64 0.74
N ILE A 125 14.49 -5.81 1.00
CA ILE A 125 15.52 -5.69 -0.03
C ILE A 125 15.54 -7.02 -0.79
N VAL A 126 15.19 -6.99 -2.07
CA VAL A 126 15.19 -8.17 -2.94
C VAL A 126 16.23 -7.97 -4.03
N LYS A 127 17.28 -8.78 -3.99
CA LYS A 127 18.39 -8.73 -4.94
C LYS A 127 18.36 -9.85 -5.98
N ASP A 128 17.58 -10.90 -5.74
CA ASP A 128 17.60 -12.13 -6.53
C ASP A 128 16.20 -12.74 -6.67
N VAL A 129 15.91 -13.20 -7.88
CA VAL A 129 14.70 -13.92 -8.26
C VAL A 129 14.61 -15.26 -7.52
N PHE A 130 15.73 -15.93 -7.28
CA PHE A 130 15.75 -17.26 -6.62
C PHE A 130 15.12 -17.22 -5.22
N LEU A 131 15.33 -16.13 -4.47
CA LEU A 131 14.70 -15.94 -3.17
C LEU A 131 13.18 -15.84 -3.29
N LEU A 132 12.66 -15.14 -4.31
CA LEU A 132 11.23 -15.03 -4.57
C LEU A 132 10.63 -16.37 -4.97
N ASP A 133 11.30 -17.14 -5.83
CA ASP A 133 10.82 -18.46 -6.26
C ASP A 133 10.71 -19.44 -5.07
N LYS A 134 11.70 -19.43 -4.17
CA LYS A 134 11.65 -20.23 -2.93
C LYS A 134 10.47 -19.84 -2.05
N ILE A 135 10.20 -18.53 -1.94
CA ILE A 135 9.07 -18.00 -1.20
C ILE A 135 7.74 -18.44 -1.82
N MET A 136 7.57 -18.26 -3.13
CA MET A 136 6.36 -18.62 -3.85
C MET A 136 6.06 -20.11 -3.72
N LYS A 137 7.07 -20.98 -3.88
CA LYS A 137 6.92 -22.42 -3.67
C LYS A 137 6.34 -22.73 -2.30
N SER A 138 6.87 -22.13 -1.22
CA SER A 138 6.37 -22.38 0.13
C SER A 138 4.91 -21.95 0.35
N ILE A 139 4.48 -20.85 -0.29
CA ILE A 139 3.10 -20.37 -0.22
C ILE A 139 2.16 -21.30 -0.98
N SER A 140 2.57 -21.82 -2.13
CA SER A 140 1.78 -22.80 -2.89
C SER A 140 1.48 -24.06 -2.06
N TYR A 141 2.41 -24.51 -1.22
CA TYR A 141 2.18 -25.62 -0.29
C TYR A 141 1.18 -25.26 0.83
N GLU A 142 1.18 -24.02 1.32
CA GLU A 142 0.27 -23.55 2.37
C GLU A 142 -1.12 -23.15 1.86
N LYS A 143 -1.31 -22.95 0.55
CA LYS A 143 -2.59 -22.55 -0.06
C LYS A 143 -3.74 -23.50 0.30
N ASN A 144 -3.42 -24.76 0.60
CA ASN A 144 -4.38 -25.77 1.04
C ASN A 144 -4.87 -25.59 2.50
N PHE A 145 -4.26 -24.72 3.31
CA PHE A 145 -4.55 -24.55 4.74
C PHE A 145 -5.23 -23.22 5.10
N LEU A 146 -5.07 -22.18 4.27
CA LEU A 146 -5.54 -20.82 4.58
C LEU A 146 -6.96 -20.50 4.08
N ILE A 147 -7.45 -21.23 3.07
CA ILE A 147 -8.79 -21.01 2.48
C ILE A 147 -9.90 -21.26 3.51
N ASP A 148 -9.67 -22.11 4.52
CA ASP A 148 -10.69 -22.48 5.51
C ASP A 148 -10.96 -21.42 6.60
N ASN A 149 -10.14 -20.37 6.71
CA ASN A 149 -10.19 -19.44 7.84
C ASN A 149 -10.66 -18.01 7.52
N TYR A 150 -10.97 -17.68 6.25
CA TYR A 150 -11.29 -16.30 5.85
C TYR A 150 -12.75 -16.13 5.41
N ASN A 151 -13.67 -16.53 6.29
CA ASN A 151 -15.08 -16.11 6.25
C ASN A 151 -15.41 -15.32 7.51
N LYS A 152 -14.88 -14.09 7.62
CA LYS A 152 -15.41 -13.06 8.51
C LYS A 152 -14.85 -11.69 8.14
N GLU A 153 -15.78 -10.76 7.95
CA GLU A 153 -15.60 -9.30 7.87
C GLU A 153 -15.42 -8.66 6.49
N LEU A 154 -16.51 -8.67 5.73
CA LEU A 154 -16.91 -7.47 4.98
C LEU A 154 -17.54 -6.49 5.99
N LYS A 155 -16.75 -5.57 6.55
CA LYS A 155 -17.27 -4.45 7.35
C LYS A 155 -16.50 -3.18 7.07
N LEU A 156 -17.23 -2.06 6.99
CA LEU A 156 -16.73 -0.74 7.43
C LEU A 156 -15.96 -0.97 8.74
N THR A 157 -14.70 -0.55 8.83
CA THR A 157 -13.88 -0.77 10.03
C THR A 157 -14.65 -0.31 11.27
N GLU A 158 -14.53 -0.98 12.42
CA GLU A 158 -15.28 -0.63 13.65
C GLU A 158 -15.26 0.89 13.98
N ASP A 159 -14.13 1.55 13.67
CA ASP A 159 -13.97 3.00 13.79
C ASP A 159 -14.98 3.81 12.96
N GLN A 160 -15.27 3.38 11.73
CA GLN A 160 -16.21 4.06 10.83
C GLN A 160 -17.66 3.91 11.31
N ASP A 161 -18.04 2.72 11.78
CA ASP A 161 -19.37 2.48 12.36
C ASP A 161 -19.57 3.28 13.67
N LYS A 162 -18.53 3.37 14.49
CA LYS A 162 -18.54 4.20 15.71
C LYS A 162 -18.68 5.70 15.40
N ILE A 163 -18.02 6.19 14.35
CA ILE A 163 -18.12 7.58 13.90
C ILE A 163 -19.53 7.88 13.37
N LEU A 164 -20.10 7.02 12.51
CA LEU A 164 -21.45 7.17 11.98
C LEU A 164 -22.50 7.24 13.10
N LYS A 165 -22.40 6.35 14.10
CA LYS A 165 -23.28 6.37 15.28
C LYS A 165 -23.21 7.68 16.07
N ASN A 166 -22.04 8.31 16.14
CA ASN A 166 -21.87 9.60 16.81
C ASN A 166 -22.43 10.77 15.99
N ILE A 167 -22.24 10.74 14.65
CA ILE A 167 -22.82 11.75 13.75
C ILE A 167 -24.36 11.71 13.82
N VAL A 168 -24.97 10.52 13.73
CA VAL A 168 -26.43 10.34 13.82
C VAL A 168 -27.00 10.86 15.15
N LYS A 169 -26.27 10.71 16.26
CA LYS A 169 -26.68 11.27 17.57
C LYS A 169 -26.70 12.80 17.57
N ILE A 170 -25.76 13.43 16.87
CA ILE A 170 -25.63 14.89 16.79
C ILE A 170 -26.69 15.49 15.84
N LEU A 171 -27.07 14.75 14.79
CA LEU A 171 -28.10 15.14 13.83
C LEU A 171 -29.54 15.02 14.36
N LYS A 172 -29.75 14.61 15.63
CA LYS A 172 -31.08 14.53 16.21
C LYS A 172 -31.75 15.92 16.25
N PRO A 173 -33.06 16.00 15.94
CA PRO A 173 -33.80 17.27 15.98
C PRO A 173 -33.64 17.94 17.36
N ASN A 174 -33.47 19.26 17.38
CA ASN A 174 -33.25 20.11 18.56
C ASN A 174 -31.87 19.98 19.25
N CYS A 175 -30.91 19.29 18.65
CA CYS A 175 -29.50 19.36 19.07
C CYS A 175 -28.73 20.37 18.19
N LYS A 176 -28.23 21.47 18.78
CA LYS A 176 -27.15 22.27 18.15
C LYS A 176 -25.83 21.59 18.50
N GLY A 177 -25.15 21.03 17.52
CA GLY A 177 -23.88 20.33 17.75
C GLY A 177 -22.90 20.54 16.62
N PHE A 178 -21.62 20.60 16.98
CA PHE A 178 -20.50 20.67 16.05
C PHE A 178 -19.66 19.41 16.24
N ALA A 179 -19.34 18.72 15.14
CA ALA A 179 -18.49 17.54 15.14
C ALA A 179 -17.26 17.80 14.27
N SER A 180 -16.06 17.58 14.81
CA SER A 180 -14.82 17.58 14.06
C SER A 180 -14.30 16.15 13.90
N ILE A 181 -14.16 15.70 12.66
CA ILE A 181 -13.57 14.39 12.34
C ILE A 181 -12.08 14.59 12.07
N LEU A 182 -11.26 14.33 13.08
CA LEU A 182 -9.81 14.36 12.94
C LEU A 182 -9.30 12.97 12.58
N ALA A 183 -8.65 12.85 11.42
CA ALA A 183 -7.97 11.62 11.05
C ALA A 183 -6.75 11.93 10.16
N SER A 184 -5.78 11.01 10.09
CA SER A 184 -4.69 11.07 9.12
C SER A 184 -5.21 10.83 7.69
N ARG A 185 -4.45 11.27 6.66
CA ARG A 185 -4.79 11.01 5.24
C ARG A 185 -4.94 9.50 4.96
N GLY A 186 -5.80 9.13 4.02
CA GLY A 186 -6.03 7.73 3.62
C GLY A 186 -6.94 6.88 4.52
N ARG A 187 -7.48 7.43 5.62
CA ARG A 187 -8.37 6.71 6.57
C ARG A 187 -9.85 6.64 6.15
N GLY A 188 -10.18 6.92 4.88
CA GLY A 188 -11.56 6.84 4.39
C GLY A 188 -12.50 7.95 4.91
N LYS A 189 -11.98 9.13 5.27
CA LYS A 189 -12.80 10.28 5.71
C LYS A 189 -13.92 10.65 4.73
N THR A 190 -13.60 10.65 3.44
CA THR A 190 -14.57 10.97 2.38
C THR A 190 -15.67 9.91 2.29
N VAL A 191 -15.35 8.64 2.52
CA VAL A 191 -16.34 7.55 2.52
C VAL A 191 -17.34 7.77 3.67
N VAL A 192 -16.87 8.11 4.87
CA VAL A 192 -17.72 8.39 6.03
C VAL A 192 -18.65 9.60 5.84
N LEU A 193 -18.25 10.60 5.04
CA LEU A 193 -19.05 11.80 4.80
C LEU A 193 -20.09 11.65 3.68
N VAL A 194 -19.95 10.64 2.81
CA VAL A 194 -20.84 10.38 1.66
C VAL A 194 -21.77 9.18 1.92
N SER A 195 -21.53 8.41 2.99
CA SER A 195 -22.38 7.30 3.46
C SER A 195 -23.69 7.80 4.05
#